data_AF-E7DQ72-F1
#
_entry.id   AF-E7DQ72-F1
#
_cell.length_a   1.000
_cell.length_b   1.000
_cell.length_c   1.000
_cell.angle_alpha   90.00
_cell.angle_beta   90.00
_cell.angle_gamma   90.00
#
_symmetry.space_group_name_H-M   'P 1'
#
loop_
_entity.id
_entity.type
_entity.pdbx_description
1 polymer ?
#
loop_
_entity_poly.entity_id
_entity_poly.type
_entity_poly.pdbx_seq_one_letter_code
_entity_poly.pdbx_strand_id
1 'polypeptide(L)'
;MVEHDKQSHQKGKYLKLGFCPFLKWLGIEEGLTPHVWATITKYGAIAGSFEAARTILTDWGVKISLKRIERLTYYFGKIGINLRQSKLKSLEMGNLSTGNVLKDQRVVIAVDGGRTRIRINKKGRRKLKTNRLGFTGEWVEPKLLTIYTVNEHGKKIRTSSLPITNDGTYLGYEEFLKILEMYLVDLGRSLCFTGFICCRWC
;
A
#
# COMPACT_ATOMS: atom_id res chain seq x y z
N MET A 1 32.22 -39.64 24.95
CA MET A 1 31.11 -38.69 25.15
C MET A 1 31.75 -37.32 25.31
N VAL A 2 31.72 -36.49 24.28
CA VAL A 2 32.24 -35.12 24.31
C VAL A 2 31.08 -34.22 23.92
N GLU A 3 30.65 -33.40 24.87
CA GLU A 3 29.52 -32.50 24.73
C GLU A 3 29.81 -31.43 23.67
N HIS A 4 28.96 -31.37 22.65
CA HIS A 4 28.96 -30.27 21.69
C HIS A 4 28.27 -29.06 22.34
N ASP A 5 29.08 -28.14 22.84
CA ASP A 5 28.62 -26.87 23.36
C ASP A 5 28.07 -26.01 22.22
N LYS A 6 26.75 -25.77 22.24
CA LYS A 6 26.05 -24.94 21.26
C LYS A 6 26.34 -23.48 21.57
N GLN A 7 27.38 -22.93 20.95
CA GLN A 7 27.60 -21.49 20.94
C GLN A 7 26.39 -20.77 20.33
N SER A 8 25.58 -20.17 21.20
CA SER A 8 24.51 -19.27 20.78
C SER A 8 25.16 -18.04 20.15
N HIS A 9 25.01 -17.85 18.83
CA HIS A 9 25.40 -16.60 18.19
C HIS A 9 24.59 -15.44 18.79
N GLN A 10 25.22 -14.69 19.69
CA GLN A 10 24.72 -13.43 20.19
C GLN A 10 24.58 -12.49 19.00
N LYS A 11 23.33 -12.09 18.69
CA LYS A 11 23.03 -11.09 17.67
C LYS A 11 23.73 -9.79 18.06
N GLY A 12 24.68 -9.38 17.23
CA GLY A 12 25.44 -8.14 17.38
C GLY A 12 24.51 -6.96 17.66
N LYS A 13 24.85 -6.22 18.73
CA LYS A 13 24.29 -4.91 19.04
C LYS A 13 24.40 -4.04 17.79
N TYR A 14 23.27 -3.54 17.28
CA TYR A 14 23.29 -2.50 16.27
C TYR A 14 24.06 -1.31 16.87
N LEU A 15 25.28 -1.08 16.38
CA LEU A 15 25.99 0.19 16.57
C LEU A 15 25.00 1.28 16.20
N LYS A 16 24.81 2.27 17.08
CA LYS A 16 24.05 3.49 16.76
C LYS A 16 24.74 4.11 15.53
N LEU A 17 24.22 3.79 14.35
CA LEU A 17 24.66 4.37 13.10
C LEU A 17 24.41 5.87 13.21
N GLY A 18 25.48 6.67 13.13
CA GLY A 18 25.38 8.12 13.12
C GLY A 18 24.44 8.58 12.00
N PHE A 19 23.70 9.64 12.25
CA PHE A 19 22.89 10.27 11.21
C PHE A 19 23.83 10.92 10.18
N CYS A 20 23.80 10.43 8.93
CA CYS A 20 24.54 11.03 7.82
C CYS A 20 23.57 11.84 6.94
N PRO A 21 23.58 13.20 7.03
CA PRO A 21 22.67 14.04 6.26
C PRO A 21 22.79 13.83 4.75
N PHE A 22 24.01 13.59 4.26
CA PHE A 22 24.28 13.40 2.83
C PHE A 22 23.61 12.13 2.28
N LEU A 23 23.71 11.01 2.99
CA LEU A 23 23.02 9.78 2.59
C LEU A 23 21.50 9.94 2.62
N LYS A 24 20.97 10.64 3.62
CA LYS A 24 19.53 10.95 3.68
C LYS A 24 19.10 11.88 2.55
N TRP A 25 19.93 12.86 2.17
CA TRP A 25 19.68 13.74 1.04
C TRP A 25 19.66 12.98 -0.30
N LEU A 26 20.52 11.97 -0.46
CA LEU A 26 20.48 11.02 -1.58
C LEU A 26 19.28 10.04 -1.51
N GLY A 27 18.42 10.15 -0.51
CA GLY A 27 17.27 9.27 -0.31
C GLY A 27 17.63 7.87 0.18
N ILE A 28 18.86 7.66 0.66
CA ILE A 28 19.27 6.38 1.25
C ILE A 28 18.70 6.30 2.66
N GLU A 29 17.82 5.34 2.86
CA GLU A 29 17.16 5.07 4.13
C GLU A 29 17.23 3.57 4.45
N GLU A 30 17.34 3.23 5.74
CA GLU A 30 17.45 1.83 6.17
C GLU A 30 18.63 1.08 5.51
N GLY A 31 19.66 1.81 5.04
CA GLY A 31 20.80 1.26 4.30
C GLY A 31 20.46 0.75 2.91
N LEU A 32 19.40 1.28 2.27
CA LEU A 32 18.96 0.93 0.92
C LEU A 32 18.93 2.18 0.05
N THR A 33 19.31 2.04 -1.23
CA THR A 33 19.09 3.10 -2.22
C THR A 33 17.60 3.21 -2.55
N PRO A 34 17.12 4.38 -3.00
CA PRO A 34 15.71 4.57 -3.37
C PRO A 34 15.19 3.50 -4.35
N HIS A 35 16.02 3.14 -5.34
CA HIS A 35 15.66 2.14 -6.35
C HIS A 35 15.48 0.74 -5.75
N VAL A 36 16.41 0.31 -4.90
CA VAL A 36 16.31 -1.01 -4.25
C VAL A 36 15.10 -1.05 -3.31
N TRP A 37 14.86 0.03 -2.56
CA TRP A 37 13.69 0.13 -1.68
C TRP A 37 12.38 0.06 -2.46
N ALA A 38 12.25 0.83 -3.55
CA ALA A 38 11.08 0.77 -4.44
C ALA A 38 10.87 -0.61 -5.08
N THR A 39 11.96 -1.30 -5.42
CA THR A 39 11.91 -2.65 -5.99
C THR A 39 11.40 -3.67 -4.96
N ILE A 40 11.91 -3.60 -3.72
CA ILE A 40 11.46 -4.46 -2.62
C ILE A 40 9.97 -4.25 -2.35
N THR A 41 9.52 -3.00 -2.22
CA THR A 41 8.12 -2.69 -1.89
C THR A 41 7.18 -3.06 -3.02
N LYS A 42 7.58 -2.83 -4.29
CA LYS A 42 6.83 -3.26 -5.47
C LYS A 42 6.59 -4.76 -5.45
N TYR A 43 7.65 -5.57 -5.37
CA TYR A 43 7.50 -7.02 -5.40
C TYR A 43 6.85 -7.57 -4.13
N GLY A 44 7.11 -6.96 -2.97
CA GLY A 44 6.41 -7.29 -1.73
C GLY A 44 4.90 -7.04 -1.79
N ALA A 45 4.44 -6.08 -2.60
CA ALA A 45 3.02 -5.75 -2.74
C ALA A 45 2.32 -6.57 -3.84
N ILE A 46 2.98 -6.89 -4.95
CA ILE A 46 2.35 -7.57 -6.10
C ILE A 46 2.50 -9.09 -6.12
N ALA A 47 3.50 -9.64 -5.41
CA ALA A 47 3.70 -11.08 -5.38
C ALA A 47 2.63 -11.77 -4.52
N GLY A 48 2.31 -13.04 -4.84
CA GLY A 48 1.35 -13.83 -4.07
C GLY A 48 1.79 -14.18 -2.64
N SER A 49 3.08 -14.01 -2.31
CA SER A 49 3.64 -14.16 -0.97
C SER A 49 4.98 -13.45 -0.83
N PHE A 50 5.44 -13.22 0.40
CA PHE A 50 6.77 -12.65 0.64
C PHE A 50 7.90 -13.62 0.28
N GLU A 51 7.66 -14.93 0.31
CA GLU A 51 8.57 -15.95 -0.21
C GLU A 51 8.73 -15.84 -1.72
N ALA A 52 7.63 -15.66 -2.45
CA ALA A 52 7.67 -15.43 -3.90
C ALA A 52 8.39 -14.11 -4.23
N ALA A 53 8.08 -13.03 -3.50
CA ALA A 53 8.80 -11.76 -3.63
C ALA A 53 10.30 -11.92 -3.38
N ARG A 54 10.69 -12.69 -2.35
CA ARG A 54 12.10 -12.96 -2.04
C ARG A 54 12.81 -13.71 -3.16
N THR A 55 12.13 -14.66 -3.81
CA THR A 55 12.69 -15.42 -4.94
C THR A 55 12.99 -14.46 -6.09
N ILE A 56 11.99 -13.67 -6.51
CA ILE A 56 12.14 -12.65 -7.55
C ILE A 56 13.28 -11.68 -7.20
N LEU A 57 13.31 -11.14 -5.98
CA LEU A 57 14.36 -10.20 -5.56
C LEU A 57 15.75 -10.82 -5.59
N THR A 58 15.86 -12.12 -5.26
CA THR A 58 17.13 -12.85 -5.31
C THR A 58 17.61 -13.02 -6.75
N ASP A 59 16.71 -13.30 -7.69
CA ASP A 59 17.02 -13.41 -9.12
C ASP A 59 17.52 -12.06 -9.69
N TRP A 60 17.00 -10.95 -9.16
CA TRP A 60 17.49 -9.59 -9.44
C TRP A 60 18.81 -9.24 -8.72
N GLY A 61 19.40 -10.17 -7.97
CA GLY A 61 20.64 -9.95 -7.21
C GLY A 61 20.46 -9.27 -5.86
N VAL A 62 19.22 -9.00 -5.42
CA VAL A 62 18.92 -8.35 -4.14
C VAL A 62 18.78 -9.38 -3.03
N LYS A 63 19.89 -9.63 -2.31
CA LYS A 63 19.91 -10.54 -1.15
C LYS A 63 19.31 -9.87 0.09
N ILE A 64 18.05 -10.18 0.39
CA ILE A 64 17.33 -9.62 1.54
C ILE A 64 16.54 -10.69 2.30
N SER A 65 16.40 -10.52 3.62
CA SER A 65 15.63 -11.44 4.44
C SER A 65 14.12 -11.21 4.30
N LEU A 66 13.34 -12.29 4.40
CA LEU A 66 11.88 -12.24 4.30
C LEU A 66 11.26 -11.21 5.26
N LYS A 67 11.71 -11.22 6.53
CA LYS A 67 11.23 -10.27 7.55
C LYS A 67 11.51 -8.81 7.19
N ARG A 68 12.61 -8.54 6.48
CA ARG A 68 12.95 -7.18 6.05
C ARG A 68 12.10 -6.76 4.86
N ILE A 69 11.81 -7.66 3.91
CA ILE A 69 10.83 -7.42 2.83
C ILE A 69 9.47 -7.06 3.42
N GLU A 70 8.97 -7.91 4.33
CA GLU A 70 7.69 -7.72 5.02
C GLU A 70 7.63 -6.35 5.71
N ARG A 71 8.62 -6.03 6.55
CA ARG A 71 8.70 -4.76 7.27
C ARG A 71 8.69 -3.55 6.34
N LEU A 72 9.51 -3.56 5.28
CA LEU A 72 9.62 -2.44 4.35
C LEU A 72 8.35 -2.26 3.52
N THR A 73 7.73 -3.37 3.11
CA THR A 73 6.46 -3.34 2.35
C THR A 73 5.33 -2.75 3.18
N TYR A 74 5.16 -3.21 4.44
CA TYR A 74 4.16 -2.62 5.33
C TYR A 74 4.46 -1.16 5.68
N TYR A 75 5.75 -0.82 5.85
CA TYR A 75 6.14 0.57 6.10
C TYR A 75 5.78 1.48 4.91
N PHE A 76 6.03 1.04 3.68
CA PHE A 76 5.60 1.74 2.47
C PHE A 76 4.08 1.90 2.39
N GLY A 77 3.32 0.85 2.71
CA GLY A 77 1.86 0.94 2.81
C GLY A 77 1.41 1.98 3.84
N LYS A 78 2.07 2.06 5.00
CA LYS A 78 1.79 3.08 6.03
C LYS A 78 2.05 4.50 5.52
N ILE A 79 3.10 4.71 4.73
CA ILE A 79 3.37 6.01 4.10
C ILE A 79 2.19 6.41 3.19
N GLY A 80 1.72 5.50 2.33
CA GLY A 80 0.55 5.75 1.47
C GLY A 80 -0.71 6.09 2.26
N ILE A 81 -1.01 5.34 3.32
CA ILE A 81 -2.16 5.63 4.20
C ILE A 81 -2.01 7.00 4.88
N ASN A 82 -0.81 7.34 5.36
CA ASN A 82 -0.56 8.64 5.98
C ASN A 82 -0.76 9.79 4.99
N LEU A 83 -0.27 9.66 3.75
CA LEU A 83 -0.49 10.66 2.70
C LEU A 83 -1.98 10.88 2.43
N ARG A 84 -2.76 9.79 2.32
CA ARG A 84 -4.22 9.87 2.17
C ARG A 84 -4.89 10.58 3.35
N GLN A 85 -4.48 10.26 4.59
CA GLN A 85 -5.01 10.91 5.78
C GLN A 85 -4.68 12.41 5.83
N SER A 86 -3.46 12.79 5.41
CA SER A 86 -3.10 14.20 5.28
C SER A 86 -3.98 14.93 4.26
N LYS A 87 -4.25 14.33 3.09
CA LYS A 87 -5.15 14.92 2.09
C LYS A 87 -6.60 15.05 2.59
N LEU A 88 -7.11 14.03 3.27
CA LEU A 88 -8.44 14.06 3.87
C LEU A 88 -8.58 15.19 4.89
N LYS A 89 -7.59 15.37 5.78
CA LYS A 89 -7.57 16.50 6.72
C LYS A 89 -7.50 17.84 6.00
N SER A 90 -6.69 17.96 4.95
CA SER A 90 -6.63 19.18 4.14
C SER A 90 -7.97 19.50 3.48
N LEU A 91 -8.71 18.48 3.02
CA LEU A 91 -10.07 18.64 2.49
C LEU A 91 -11.03 19.14 3.57
N GLU A 92 -11.04 18.52 4.75
CA GLU A 92 -11.88 18.92 5.89
C GLU A 92 -11.63 20.37 6.31
N MET A 93 -10.38 20.84 6.21
CA MET A 93 -9.98 22.22 6.50
C MET A 93 -10.20 23.20 5.33
N GLY A 94 -10.67 22.73 4.16
CA GLY A 94 -10.82 23.56 2.95
C GLY A 94 -9.50 24.00 2.30
N ASN A 95 -8.38 23.40 2.66
CA ASN A 95 -7.03 23.75 2.22
C ASN A 95 -6.47 22.82 1.14
N LEU A 96 -7.26 21.83 0.70
CA LEU A 96 -6.85 20.93 -0.38
C LEU A 96 -6.86 21.70 -1.71
N SER A 97 -5.71 21.75 -2.38
CA SER A 97 -5.60 22.39 -3.70
C SER A 97 -6.48 21.68 -4.71
N THR A 98 -7.37 22.42 -5.36
CA THR A 98 -8.19 21.88 -6.44
C THR A 98 -7.32 21.67 -7.67
N GLY A 99 -7.19 20.42 -8.10
CA GLY A 99 -6.49 20.11 -9.34
C GLY A 99 -7.30 20.45 -10.58
N ASN A 100 -6.67 20.25 -11.73
CA ASN A 100 -7.22 20.54 -13.06
C ASN A 100 -6.91 19.39 -14.03
N VAL A 101 -6.43 18.27 -13.51
CA VAL A 101 -6.02 17.07 -14.27
C VAL A 101 -7.21 16.45 -15.00
N LEU A 102 -8.38 16.39 -14.35
CA LEU A 102 -9.59 15.82 -14.93
C LEU A 102 -10.46 16.83 -15.69
N LYS A 103 -10.06 18.11 -15.73
CA LYS A 103 -10.84 19.14 -16.40
C LYS A 103 -10.95 18.82 -17.89
N ASP A 104 -12.17 18.90 -18.43
CA ASP A 104 -12.49 18.62 -19.83
C ASP A 104 -12.13 17.19 -20.31
N GLN A 105 -11.88 16.27 -19.38
CA GLN A 105 -11.65 14.85 -19.67
C GLN A 105 -12.94 14.04 -19.54
N ARG A 106 -13.04 12.95 -20.30
CA ARG A 106 -14.05 11.90 -20.04
C ARG A 106 -13.50 10.97 -18.97
N VAL A 107 -14.09 11.05 -17.78
CA VAL A 107 -13.62 10.31 -16.60
C VAL A 107 -14.53 9.12 -16.34
N VAL A 108 -13.92 7.97 -16.10
CA VAL A 108 -14.58 6.79 -15.55
C VAL A 108 -14.14 6.62 -14.10
N ILE A 109 -15.15 6.56 -13.23
CA ILE A 109 -14.99 6.19 -11.83
C ILE A 109 -15.57 4.79 -11.69
N ALA A 110 -14.68 3.81 -11.52
CA ALA A 110 -15.06 2.44 -11.28
C ALA A 110 -14.95 2.15 -9.78
N VAL A 111 -16.01 1.57 -9.24
CA VAL A 111 -16.07 1.09 -7.86
C VAL A 111 -16.30 -0.41 -7.92
N ASP A 112 -15.42 -1.16 -7.26
CA ASP A 112 -15.52 -2.62 -7.16
C ASP A 112 -15.55 -3.05 -5.69
N GLY A 113 -16.08 -4.25 -5.49
CA GLY A 113 -16.19 -4.91 -4.20
C GLY A 113 -15.36 -6.18 -4.16
N GLY A 114 -15.65 -7.01 -3.17
CA GLY A 114 -15.10 -8.35 -3.09
C GLY A 114 -15.35 -8.98 -1.75
N ARG A 115 -14.70 -10.12 -1.49
CA ARG A 115 -14.73 -10.76 -0.19
C ARG A 115 -13.31 -11.05 0.25
N THR A 116 -12.84 -10.31 1.26
CA THR A 116 -11.56 -10.59 1.90
C THR A 116 -11.82 -11.19 3.28
N ARG A 117 -11.16 -12.31 3.59
CA ARG A 117 -11.19 -12.87 4.95
C ARG A 117 -10.06 -12.28 5.77
N ILE A 118 -10.37 -11.32 6.65
CA ILE A 118 -9.38 -10.63 7.47
C ILE A 118 -9.16 -11.41 8.77
N ARG A 119 -7.90 -11.62 9.11
CA ARG A 119 -7.49 -12.23 10.37
C ARG A 119 -7.47 -11.17 11.47
N ILE A 120 -8.37 -11.30 12.44
CA ILE A 120 -8.40 -10.45 13.63
C ILE A 120 -7.91 -11.24 14.83
N ASN A 121 -6.83 -10.77 15.43
CA ASN A 121 -6.21 -11.41 16.58
C ASN A 121 -7.16 -11.34 17.80
N LYS A 122 -7.41 -12.48 18.44
CA LYS A 122 -8.23 -12.53 19.66
C LYS A 122 -7.50 -11.85 20.82
N LYS A 123 -8.22 -11.05 21.60
CA LYS A 123 -7.70 -10.51 22.87
C LYS A 123 -7.46 -11.66 23.87
N GLY A 124 -6.45 -11.53 24.72
CA GLY A 124 -6.16 -12.48 25.81
C GLY A 124 -4.85 -13.26 25.70
N ARG A 125 -4.71 -14.29 26.55
CA ARG A 125 -3.46 -15.07 26.71
C ARG A 125 -3.17 -15.93 25.47
N ARG A 126 -1.89 -16.01 25.11
CA ARG A 126 -1.40 -16.95 24.08
C ARG A 126 -1.57 -18.39 24.54
N LYS A 127 -1.83 -19.30 23.60
CA LYS A 127 -1.90 -20.74 23.90
C LYS A 127 -0.54 -21.24 24.39
N LEU A 128 -0.49 -21.87 25.57
CA LEU A 128 0.75 -22.34 26.21
C LEU A 128 1.56 -23.28 25.31
N LYS A 129 0.92 -24.27 24.68
CA LYS A 129 1.60 -25.29 23.85
C LYS A 129 2.25 -24.76 22.58
N THR A 130 1.68 -23.72 21.97
CA THR A 130 2.12 -23.23 20.64
C THR A 130 2.69 -21.81 20.66
N ASN A 131 2.57 -21.11 21.80
CA ASN A 131 2.85 -19.69 21.97
C ASN A 131 2.21 -18.80 20.88
N ARG A 132 1.09 -19.24 20.30
CA ARG A 132 0.33 -18.51 19.28
C ARG A 132 -0.91 -17.87 19.89
N LEU A 133 -1.25 -16.70 19.39
CA LEU A 133 -2.52 -16.03 19.67
C LEU A 133 -3.60 -16.61 18.75
N GLY A 134 -4.77 -16.91 19.30
CA GLY A 134 -5.93 -17.27 18.48
C GLY A 134 -6.39 -16.10 17.63
N PHE A 135 -7.16 -16.36 16.58
CA PHE A 135 -7.73 -15.32 15.72
C PHE A 135 -9.15 -15.68 15.29
N THR A 136 -9.92 -14.68 14.89
CA THR A 136 -11.16 -14.81 14.11
C THR A 136 -10.85 -14.46 12.65
N GLY A 137 -11.60 -15.05 11.73
CA GLY A 137 -11.47 -14.79 10.29
C GLY A 137 -12.78 -14.22 9.79
N GLU A 138 -12.91 -12.89 9.83
CA GLU A 138 -14.13 -12.18 9.46
C GLU A 138 -14.11 -11.85 7.96
N TRP A 139 -15.24 -12.05 7.30
CA TRP A 139 -15.42 -11.64 5.91
C TRP A 139 -15.74 -10.15 5.89
N VAL A 140 -14.89 -9.39 5.21
CA VAL A 140 -15.03 -7.94 5.03
C VAL A 140 -14.99 -7.66 3.53
N GLU A 141 -15.92 -6.82 3.09
CA GLU A 141 -15.94 -6.31 1.73
C GLU A 141 -14.89 -5.18 1.61
N PRO A 142 -13.87 -5.31 0.74
CA PRO A 142 -13.06 -4.17 0.34
C PRO A 142 -13.87 -3.27 -0.61
N LYS A 143 -13.81 -1.96 -0.40
CA LYS A 143 -14.34 -0.96 -1.31
C LYS A 143 -13.20 -0.41 -2.14
N LEU A 144 -13.08 -0.86 -3.38
CA LEU A 144 -11.99 -0.52 -4.30
C LEU A 144 -12.42 0.61 -5.21
N LEU A 145 -11.54 1.61 -5.39
CA LEU A 145 -11.74 2.77 -6.24
C LEU A 145 -10.72 2.76 -7.36
N THR A 146 -11.18 2.95 -8.59
CA THR A 146 -10.31 3.22 -9.74
C THR A 146 -10.83 4.42 -10.52
N ILE A 147 -10.02 5.47 -10.65
CA ILE A 147 -10.32 6.65 -11.46
C ILE A 147 -9.38 6.68 -12.65
N TYR A 148 -9.93 6.79 -13.86
CA TYR A 148 -9.15 6.88 -15.10
C TYR A 148 -9.89 7.66 -16.17
N THR A 149 -9.16 8.13 -17.18
CA THR A 149 -9.73 8.84 -18.33
C THR A 149 -9.84 7.94 -19.55
N VAL A 150 -10.82 8.24 -20.40
CA VAL A 150 -11.06 7.55 -21.66
C VAL A 150 -11.12 8.54 -22.82
N ASN A 151 -10.80 8.08 -24.02
CA ASN A 151 -10.98 8.88 -25.23
C ASN A 151 -12.44 8.84 -25.73
N GLU A 152 -12.69 9.46 -26.87
CA GLU A 152 -14.04 9.55 -27.44
C GLU A 152 -14.68 8.19 -27.76
N HIS A 153 -13.85 7.18 -28.03
CA HIS A 153 -14.27 5.81 -28.30
C HIS A 153 -14.34 4.93 -27.03
N GLY A 154 -14.18 5.51 -25.84
CA GLY A 154 -14.23 4.78 -24.56
C GLY A 154 -12.95 3.98 -24.23
N LYS A 155 -11.86 4.16 -25.00
CA LYS A 155 -10.58 3.50 -24.73
C LYS A 155 -9.81 4.24 -23.63
N LYS A 156 -9.29 3.49 -22.65
CA LYS A 156 -8.48 4.05 -21.55
C LYS A 156 -7.26 4.80 -22.09
N ILE A 157 -7.08 6.04 -21.63
CA ILE A 157 -5.88 6.84 -21.89
C ILE A 157 -4.84 6.46 -20.83
N ARG A 158 -3.60 6.20 -21.26
CA ARG A 158 -2.49 5.78 -20.39
C ARG A 158 -1.30 6.70 -20.60
N THR A 159 -1.37 7.89 -20.02
CA THR A 159 -0.31 8.91 -20.12
C THR A 159 0.11 9.35 -18.73
N SER A 160 1.38 9.70 -18.54
CA SER A 160 1.92 10.15 -17.25
C SER A 160 1.19 11.38 -16.67
N SER A 161 0.63 12.23 -17.54
CA SER A 161 -0.18 13.40 -17.15
C SER A 161 -1.60 13.06 -16.69
N LEU A 162 -2.11 11.88 -17.05
CA LEU A 162 -3.45 11.38 -16.69
C LEU A 162 -3.30 10.00 -16.03
N PRO A 163 -2.71 9.94 -14.82
CA PRO A 163 -2.45 8.67 -14.16
C PRO A 163 -3.76 7.99 -13.75
N ILE A 164 -3.74 6.65 -13.80
CA ILE A 164 -4.81 5.83 -13.23
C ILE A 164 -4.64 5.85 -11.71
N THR A 165 -5.65 6.35 -11.00
CA THR A 165 -5.67 6.36 -9.54
C THR A 165 -6.34 5.09 -9.04
N ASN A 166 -5.64 4.32 -8.20
CA ASN A 166 -6.18 3.16 -7.51
C ASN A 166 -6.08 3.39 -6.00
N ASP A 167 -7.18 3.21 -5.28
CA ASP A 167 -7.23 3.25 -3.83
C ASP A 167 -8.30 2.28 -3.32
N GLY A 168 -8.43 2.15 -2.01
CA GLY A 168 -9.52 1.40 -1.43
C GLY A 168 -9.53 1.44 0.09
N THR A 169 -10.61 0.93 0.64
CA THR A 169 -10.78 0.85 2.10
C THR A 169 -11.54 -0.41 2.49
N TYR A 170 -11.19 -0.96 3.65
CA TYR A 170 -11.99 -2.00 4.32
C TYR A 170 -13.06 -1.40 5.26
N LEU A 171 -13.15 -0.05 5.33
CA LEU A 171 -14.16 0.65 6.11
C LEU A 171 -15.48 0.74 5.34
N GLY A 172 -16.50 1.27 6.01
CA GLY A 172 -17.84 1.44 5.44
C GLY A 172 -17.91 2.43 4.29
N TYR A 173 -19.12 2.55 3.72
CA TYR A 173 -19.40 3.41 2.57
C TYR A 173 -19.12 4.90 2.85
N GLU A 174 -19.37 5.38 4.07
CA GLU A 174 -19.11 6.78 4.45
C GLU A 174 -17.63 7.14 4.31
N GLU A 175 -16.74 6.27 4.78
CA GLU A 175 -15.29 6.46 4.66
C GLU A 175 -14.81 6.35 3.22
N PHE A 176 -15.44 5.47 2.44
CA PHE A 176 -15.19 5.39 1.01
C PHE A 176 -15.58 6.69 0.28
N LEU A 177 -16.74 7.28 0.60
CA LEU A 177 -17.18 8.53 0.00
C LEU A 177 -16.22 9.68 0.28
N LYS A 178 -15.68 9.78 1.50
CA LYS A 178 -14.66 10.79 1.84
C LYS A 178 -13.42 10.65 0.96
N ILE A 179 -12.98 9.40 0.72
CA ILE A 179 -11.84 9.13 -0.18
C ILE A 179 -12.17 9.55 -1.61
N LEU A 180 -13.36 9.22 -2.10
CA LEU A 180 -13.81 9.61 -3.44
C LEU A 180 -13.85 11.13 -3.60
N GLU A 181 -14.47 11.84 -2.65
CA GLU A 181 -14.55 13.31 -2.66
C GLU A 181 -13.16 13.94 -2.68
N MET A 182 -12.26 13.46 -1.82
CA MET A 182 -10.87 13.91 -1.77
C MET A 182 -10.18 13.80 -3.13
N TYR A 183 -10.31 12.67 -3.83
CA TYR A 183 -9.73 12.54 -5.17
C TYR A 183 -10.39 13.43 -6.21
N LEU A 184 -11.70 13.64 -6.14
CA LEU A 184 -12.40 14.53 -7.09
C LEU A 184 -12.00 15.99 -6.92
N VAL A 185 -11.68 16.43 -5.71
CA VAL A 185 -11.13 17.77 -5.46
C VAL A 185 -9.65 17.82 -5.87
N ASP A 186 -8.83 16.87 -5.41
CA ASP A 186 -7.38 16.82 -5.65
C ASP A 186 -7.04 16.72 -7.14
N LEU A 187 -7.80 15.95 -7.91
CA LEU A 187 -7.58 15.77 -9.36
C LEU A 187 -8.35 16.80 -10.21
N GLY A 188 -9.31 17.50 -9.62
CA GLY A 188 -10.20 18.46 -10.27
C GLY A 188 -11.55 17.86 -10.68
N ARG A 189 -12.62 18.65 -10.59
CA ARG A 189 -13.97 18.24 -11.00
C ARG A 189 -14.07 18.31 -12.53
N SER A 190 -14.44 17.22 -13.20
CA SER A 190 -14.74 17.19 -14.64
C SER A 190 -16.20 17.60 -14.91
N LEU A 191 -16.47 18.32 -16.00
CA LEU A 191 -17.83 18.68 -16.42
C LEU A 191 -18.63 17.48 -16.99
N CYS A 192 -17.96 16.39 -17.37
CA CYS A 192 -18.59 15.20 -17.94
C CYS A 192 -18.19 13.94 -17.16
N PHE A 193 -19.06 13.50 -16.25
CA PHE A 193 -18.91 12.23 -15.56
C PHE A 193 -19.76 11.17 -16.23
N THR A 194 -19.14 10.08 -16.70
CA THR A 194 -19.86 8.87 -17.09
C THR A 194 -19.69 7.85 -15.97
N GLY A 195 -20.70 7.74 -15.11
CA GLY A 195 -20.70 6.77 -14.02
C GLY A 195 -20.86 5.35 -14.56
N PHE A 196 -19.88 4.49 -14.31
CA PHE A 196 -19.98 3.06 -14.59
C PHE A 196 -19.74 2.30 -13.29
N ILE A 197 -20.82 2.01 -12.55
CA ILE A 197 -20.78 1.13 -11.38
C ILE A 197 -20.73 -0.30 -11.92
N CYS A 198 -19.52 -0.85 -12.05
CA CYS A 198 -19.36 -2.26 -12.41
C CYS A 198 -19.37 -3.10 -11.13
N CYS A 199 -20.56 -3.41 -10.63
CA CYS A 199 -20.72 -4.48 -9.63
C CYS A 199 -20.48 -5.83 -10.32
N ARG A 200 -19.22 -6.22 -10.51
CA ARG A 200 -18.91 -7.59 -10.96
C ARG A 200 -18.88 -8.51 -9.75
N TRP A 201 -20.08 -8.94 -9.33
CA TRP A 201 -20.21 -10.03 -8.36
C TRP A 201 -19.59 -11.29 -8.98
N CYS A 202 -18.38 -11.65 -8.54
CA CYS A 202 -17.83 -12.99 -8.68
C CYS A 202 -18.03 -13.76 -7.38
#